data_AF-A0A7U2MMX2-F1
#
_entry.id   AF-A0A7U2MMX2-F1
#
_cell.length_a   1.000
_cell.length_b   1.000
_cell.length_c   1.000
_cell.angle_alpha   90.00
_cell.angle_beta   90.00
_cell.angle_gamma   90.00
#
_symmetry.space_group_name_H-M   'P 1'
#
loop_
_entity.id
_entity.type
_entity.pdbx_description
1 polymer ?
#
loop_
_entity_poly.entity_id
_entity_poly.type
_entity_poly.pdbx_seq_one_letter_code
_entity_poly.pdbx_strand_id
1 'polypeptide(L)'
;MAHQEENPNNPFFEPFTLYCAMVVLLDHPALRLAGYLVLKLFDRRFAAQLRKDDKLDPWTPEIERQYHDFILDGSASEFITRLNTDGKMAEEEGHTWNDPQNEAYLHDHMQDLYETEVEAFHTVTDI
;
A
#
# COMPACT_ATOMS: atom_id res chain seq x y z
N MET A 1 -2.97 23.75 2.01
CA MET A 1 -4.26 23.55 1.32
C MET A 1 -4.09 24.01 -0.12
N ALA A 2 -3.80 23.08 -1.02
CA ALA A 2 -3.84 23.34 -2.46
C ALA A 2 -5.01 22.51 -3.01
N HIS A 3 -5.96 23.18 -3.65
CA HIS A 3 -7.08 22.54 -4.32
C HIS A 3 -6.54 21.80 -5.55
N GLN A 4 -6.58 20.47 -5.54
CA GLN A 4 -6.53 19.67 -6.77
C GLN A 4 -7.90 19.83 -7.46
N GLU A 5 -7.89 20.20 -8.74
CA GLU A 5 -9.09 20.15 -9.58
C GLU A 5 -9.52 18.68 -9.68
N GLU A 6 -10.65 18.34 -9.05
CA GLU A 6 -11.23 17.01 -9.10
C GLU A 6 -11.71 16.71 -10.52
N ASN A 7 -11.06 15.75 -11.17
CA ASN A 7 -11.60 15.11 -12.36
C ASN A 7 -12.78 14.22 -11.91
N PRO A 8 -14.03 14.51 -12.33
CA PRO A 8 -15.22 13.78 -11.88
C PRO A 8 -15.27 12.31 -12.33
N ASN A 9 -14.34 11.88 -13.19
CA ASN A 9 -14.19 10.50 -13.65
C ASN A 9 -12.99 9.78 -13.03
N ASN A 10 -12.32 10.35 -12.02
CA ASN A 10 -11.25 9.65 -11.30
C ASN A 10 -11.87 8.76 -10.21
N PRO A 11 -11.82 7.42 -10.32
CA PRO A 11 -12.35 6.52 -9.29
C PRO A 11 -11.48 6.50 -8.02
N PHE A 12 -10.30 7.12 -8.08
CA PHE A 12 -9.35 7.21 -6.98
C PHE A 12 -9.52 8.54 -6.25
N PHE A 13 -9.82 8.47 -4.95
CA PHE A 13 -9.73 9.60 -4.03
C PHE A 13 -8.43 9.46 -3.25
N GLU A 14 -7.65 10.53 -3.13
CA GLU A 14 -6.50 10.58 -2.22
C GLU A 14 -7.00 11.14 -0.87
N PRO A 15 -7.43 10.29 0.09
CA PRO A 15 -7.81 10.77 1.40
C PRO A 15 -6.61 11.37 2.13
N PHE A 16 -6.87 12.15 3.18
CA PHE A 16 -5.87 12.69 4.11
C PHE A 16 -5.09 11.62 4.88
N THR A 17 -5.33 10.34 4.58
CA THR A 17 -4.71 9.18 5.21
C THR A 17 -3.74 8.55 4.23
N LEU A 18 -2.64 7.95 4.71
CA LEU A 18 -1.58 7.29 3.91
C LEU A 18 -2.08 6.12 3.02
N TYR A 19 -3.37 5.85 3.01
CA TYR A 19 -4.01 4.70 2.38
C TYR A 19 -4.71 5.09 1.08
N CYS A 20 -4.69 4.19 0.10
CA CYS A 20 -5.48 4.36 -1.10
C CYS A 20 -6.96 4.07 -0.79
N ALA A 21 -7.87 4.95 -1.21
CA ALA A 21 -9.31 4.71 -1.13
C ALA A 21 -9.90 4.62 -2.54
N MET A 22 -10.75 3.61 -2.75
CA MET A 22 -11.46 3.39 -4.00
C MET A 22 -12.96 3.40 -3.74
N VAL A 23 -13.72 4.15 -4.55
CA VAL A 23 -15.17 4.07 -4.54
C VAL A 23 -15.60 2.93 -5.44
N VAL A 24 -16.35 1.97 -4.88
CA VAL A 24 -16.91 0.84 -5.64
C VAL A 24 -18.44 0.88 -5.57
N LEU A 25 -19.08 0.56 -6.69
CA LEU A 25 -20.50 0.27 -6.72
C LEU A 25 -20.67 -1.24 -6.48
N LEU A 26 -21.21 -1.61 -5.32
CA LEU A 26 -21.46 -3.01 -5.00
C LEU A 26 -22.96 -3.30 -5.12
N ASP A 27 -23.29 -4.39 -5.81
CA ASP A 27 -24.63 -4.98 -5.83
C ASP A 27 -24.52 -6.45 -5.40
N HIS A 28 -24.50 -6.66 -4.09
CA HIS A 28 -24.36 -8.00 -3.51
C HIS A 28 -25.49 -8.28 -2.50
N PRO A 29 -26.71 -8.59 -2.98
CA PRO A 29 -27.90 -8.70 -2.14
C PRO A 29 -27.79 -9.77 -1.05
N ALA A 30 -27.02 -10.85 -1.28
CA ALA A 30 -26.80 -11.89 -0.27
C ALA A 30 -26.05 -11.40 0.98
N LEU A 31 -25.23 -10.35 0.85
CA LEU A 31 -24.51 -9.70 1.95
C LEU A 31 -25.23 -8.44 2.44
N ARG A 32 -26.40 -8.12 1.86
CA ARG A 32 -27.13 -6.85 2.07
C ARG A 32 -26.28 -5.60 1.82
N LEU A 33 -25.27 -5.73 0.97
CA LEU A 33 -24.42 -4.63 0.53
C LEU A 33 -24.94 -4.15 -0.82
N ALA A 34 -25.48 -2.93 -0.85
CA ALA A 34 -25.97 -2.30 -2.07
C ALA A 34 -25.61 -0.81 -2.06
N GLY A 35 -25.09 -0.31 -3.19
CA GLY A 35 -24.75 1.10 -3.38
C GLY A 35 -23.25 1.38 -3.42
N TYR A 36 -22.90 2.66 -3.30
CA TYR A 36 -21.52 3.11 -3.29
C TYR A 36 -20.87 2.84 -1.93
N LEU A 37 -19.76 2.11 -1.96
CA LEU A 37 -18.92 1.82 -0.81
C LEU A 37 -17.53 2.42 -1.04
N VAL A 38 -16.85 2.76 0.05
CA VAL A 38 -15.44 3.14 0.02
C VAL A 38 -14.64 1.94 0.48
N LEU A 39 -13.80 1.40 -0.41
CA LEU A 39 -12.81 0.40 -0.07
C LEU A 39 -11.50 1.09 0.28
N LYS A 40 -11.00 0.78 1.47
CA LYS A 40 -9.63 1.11 1.86
C LYS A 40 -8.70 0.00 1.34
N LEU A 41 -7.73 0.36 0.51
CA LEU A 41 -6.82 -0.57 -0.16
C LEU A 41 -5.43 -0.50 0.47
N PHE A 42 -4.95 -1.65 0.90
CA PHE A 42 -3.58 -1.86 1.36
C PHE A 42 -2.80 -2.61 0.26
N ASP A 43 -2.57 -1.92 -0.85
CA ASP A 43 -1.84 -2.43 -2.01
C ASP A 43 -0.73 -1.46 -2.42
N ARG A 44 0.52 -1.92 -2.40
CA ARG A 44 1.74 -1.13 -2.71
C ARG A 44 1.71 -0.45 -4.08
N ARG A 45 0.94 -0.98 -5.03
CA ARG A 45 0.85 -0.43 -6.40
C ARG A 45 0.08 0.88 -6.42
N PHE A 46 -0.79 1.09 -5.44
CA PHE A 46 -1.63 2.27 -5.29
C PHE A 46 -1.17 3.20 -4.16
N ALA A 47 0.00 2.94 -3.56
CA ALA A 47 0.54 3.69 -2.42
C ALA A 47 1.18 5.04 -2.85
N ALA A 48 0.44 5.88 -3.58
CA ALA A 48 0.96 7.10 -4.20
C ALA A 48 1.57 8.09 -3.18
N GLN A 49 0.91 8.31 -2.05
CA GLN A 49 1.40 9.19 -1.00
C GLN A 49 2.65 8.63 -0.31
N LEU A 50 2.67 7.33 0.00
CA LEU A 50 3.83 6.66 0.61
C LEU A 50 5.06 6.73 -0.31
N ARG A 51 4.88 6.43 -1.62
CA ARG A 51 5.94 6.60 -2.63
C ARG A 51 6.48 8.02 -2.68
N LYS A 52 5.60 9.02 -2.57
CA LYS A 52 6.00 10.43 -2.58
C LYS A 52 6.83 10.79 -1.35
N ASP A 53 6.43 10.30 -0.17
CA ASP A 53 7.13 10.56 1.09
C ASP A 53 8.50 9.89 1.12
N ASP A 54 8.58 8.65 0.61
CA ASP A 54 9.81 7.86 0.51
C ASP A 54 10.64 8.17 -0.76
N LYS A 55 10.16 9.10 -1.60
CA LYS A 55 10.80 9.51 -2.88
C LYS A 55 11.06 8.36 -3.84
N LEU A 56 10.15 7.40 -3.86
CA LEU A 56 10.18 6.24 -4.74
C LEU A 56 9.56 6.56 -6.09
N ASP A 57 10.03 5.87 -7.13
CA ASP A 57 9.45 6.02 -8.46
C ASP A 57 7.98 5.53 -8.49
N PRO A 58 7.16 6.11 -9.38
CA PRO A 58 5.80 5.62 -9.62
C PRO A 58 5.82 4.14 -10.01
N TRP A 59 4.82 3.40 -9.55
CA TRP A 59 4.67 2.01 -9.94
C TRP A 59 4.54 1.87 -11.47
N THR A 60 5.23 0.88 -12.03
CA THR A 60 5.10 0.51 -13.45
C THR A 60 5.00 -1.01 -13.62
N PRO A 61 4.44 -1.50 -14.75
CA PRO A 61 4.44 -2.94 -15.04
C PRO A 61 5.84 -3.56 -15.12
N GLU A 62 6.86 -2.77 -15.45
CA GLU A 62 8.26 -3.20 -15.49
C GLU A 62 8.79 -3.45 -14.07
N ILE A 63 8.57 -2.51 -13.16
CA ILE A 63 8.89 -2.67 -11.73
C ILE A 63 8.16 -3.89 -11.15
N GLU A 64 6.89 -4.08 -11.51
CA GLU A 64 6.11 -5.25 -11.08
C GLU A 64 6.74 -6.57 -11.52
N ARG A 65 7.24 -6.63 -12.76
CA ARG A 65 7.92 -7.83 -13.27
C ARG A 65 9.21 -8.10 -12.48
N GLN A 66 10.02 -7.07 -12.26
CA GLN A 66 11.28 -7.23 -11.51
C GLN A 66 11.01 -7.66 -10.07
N TYR A 67 10.00 -7.09 -9.43
CA TYR A 67 9.58 -7.49 -8.08
C TYR A 67 9.05 -8.92 -8.05
N HIS A 68 8.29 -9.34 -9.06
CA HIS A 68 7.83 -10.71 -9.18
C HIS A 68 9.00 -11.71 -9.32
N ASP A 69 10.00 -11.40 -10.14
CA ASP A 69 11.20 -12.24 -10.26
C ASP A 69 11.98 -12.32 -8.93
N PHE A 70 12.08 -11.19 -8.22
CA PHE A 70 12.67 -11.07 -6.88
C PHE A 70 11.91 -11.84 -5.79
N ILE A 71 10.59 -12.04 -5.95
CA ILE A 71 9.82 -12.95 -5.10
C ILE A 71 10.14 -14.40 -5.46
N LEU A 72 10.13 -14.74 -6.75
CA LEU A 72 10.29 -16.12 -7.22
C LEU A 72 11.66 -16.70 -6.91
N ASP A 73 12.71 -15.88 -6.90
CA ASP A 73 14.06 -16.32 -6.56
C ASP A 73 14.33 -16.37 -5.04
N GLY A 74 13.37 -15.94 -4.21
CA GLY A 74 13.44 -15.95 -2.75
C GLY A 74 14.11 -14.72 -2.13
N SER A 75 14.69 -13.83 -2.94
CA SER A 75 15.43 -12.66 -2.46
C SER A 75 14.52 -11.69 -1.69
N ALA A 76 13.24 -11.61 -2.04
CA ALA A 76 12.26 -10.82 -1.28
C ALA A 76 12.15 -11.28 0.17
N SER A 77 12.06 -12.59 0.42
CA SER A 77 11.94 -13.13 1.78
C SER A 77 13.20 -12.89 2.60
N GLU A 78 14.38 -13.04 2.00
CA GLU A 78 15.66 -12.75 2.65
C GLU A 78 15.79 -11.26 2.99
N PHE A 79 15.39 -10.39 2.07
CA PHE A 79 15.39 -8.95 2.26
C PHE A 79 14.45 -8.52 3.40
N ILE A 80 13.20 -8.99 3.40
CA ILE A 80 12.23 -8.67 4.47
C ILE A 80 12.70 -9.20 5.82
N THR A 81 13.28 -10.40 5.88
CA THR A 81 13.83 -10.95 7.12
C THR A 81 14.92 -10.04 7.69
N ARG A 82 15.80 -9.51 6.82
CA ARG A 82 16.84 -8.56 7.24
C ARG A 82 16.23 -7.22 7.68
N LEU A 83 15.31 -6.68 6.91
CA LEU A 83 14.61 -5.43 7.21
C LEU A 83 13.96 -5.47 8.60
N ASN A 84 13.27 -6.56 8.92
CA ASN A 84 12.56 -6.72 10.20
C ASN A 84 13.49 -7.06 11.37
N THR A 85 14.73 -7.51 11.09
CA THR A 85 15.74 -7.75 12.12
C THR A 85 16.54 -6.49 12.43
N ASP A 86 16.81 -5.66 11.42
CA ASP A 86 17.56 -4.41 11.55
C ASP A 86 16.64 -3.20 11.36
N GLY A 87 16.09 -2.71 12.47
CA GLY A 87 15.17 -1.57 12.48
C GLY A 87 15.76 -0.24 11.99
N LYS A 88 17.06 -0.17 11.64
CA LYS A 88 17.67 1.01 11.03
C LYS A 88 17.95 0.85 9.55
N MET A 89 17.77 -0.34 9.00
CA MET A 89 18.13 -0.65 7.61
C MET A 89 17.44 0.29 6.61
N ALA A 90 16.17 0.65 6.84
CA ALA A 90 15.44 1.59 5.99
C ALA A 90 16.05 3.01 6.04
N GLU A 91 16.43 3.49 7.22
CA GLU A 91 17.03 4.83 7.39
C GLU A 91 18.44 4.90 6.81
N GLU A 92 19.25 3.85 7.00
CA GLU A 92 20.66 3.82 6.63
C GLU A 92 20.89 3.43 5.16
N GLU A 93 20.13 2.45 4.64
CA GLU A 93 20.36 1.86 3.32
C GLU A 93 19.26 2.17 2.30
N GLY A 94 18.09 2.67 2.72
CA GLY A 94 16.90 2.83 1.87
C GLY A 94 17.14 3.59 0.56
N HIS A 95 17.98 4.63 0.62
CA HIS A 95 18.36 5.44 -0.55
C HIS A 95 19.19 4.69 -1.62
N THR A 96 19.68 3.49 -1.31
CA THR A 96 20.48 2.64 -2.22
C THR A 96 19.71 1.44 -2.77
N TRP A 97 18.48 1.24 -2.32
CA TRP A 97 17.66 0.10 -2.73
C TRP A 97 17.24 0.21 -4.20
N ASN A 98 17.23 -0.93 -4.86
CA ASN A 98 16.68 -1.07 -6.21
C ASN A 98 15.15 -1.18 -6.19
N ASP A 99 14.53 -1.14 -7.37
CA ASP A 99 13.06 -1.15 -7.47
C ASP A 99 12.43 -2.38 -6.77
N PRO A 100 12.91 -3.62 -6.95
CA PRO A 100 12.37 -4.76 -6.21
C PRO A 100 12.47 -4.66 -4.69
N GLN A 101 13.58 -4.13 -4.16
CA GLN A 101 13.75 -3.91 -2.72
C GLN A 101 12.80 -2.84 -2.20
N ASN A 102 12.63 -1.74 -2.94
CA ASN A 102 11.66 -0.70 -2.64
C ASN A 102 10.22 -1.25 -2.63
N GLU A 103 9.87 -2.09 -3.60
CA GLU A 103 8.55 -2.74 -3.64
C GLU A 103 8.35 -3.73 -2.49
N ALA A 104 9.41 -4.45 -2.06
CA ALA A 104 9.36 -5.31 -0.89
C ALA A 104 9.12 -4.50 0.40
N TYR A 105 9.85 -3.40 0.58
CA TYR A 105 9.65 -2.49 1.70
C TYR A 105 8.23 -1.91 1.72
N LEU A 106 7.72 -1.43 0.58
CA LEU A 106 6.34 -0.95 0.49
C LEU A 106 5.31 -2.07 0.77
N HIS A 107 5.60 -3.31 0.38
CA HIS A 107 4.72 -4.45 0.66
C HIS A 107 4.61 -4.70 2.17
N ASP A 108 5.75 -4.79 2.85
CA ASP A 108 5.86 -5.03 4.30
C ASP A 108 5.23 -3.88 5.10
N HIS A 109 5.53 -2.63 4.75
CA HIS A 109 4.91 -1.46 5.38
C HIS A 109 3.38 -1.43 5.17
N MET A 110 2.88 -1.78 3.97
CA MET A 110 1.43 -1.86 3.73
C MET A 110 0.76 -2.99 4.49
N GLN A 111 1.48 -4.08 4.79
CA GLN A 111 1.01 -5.16 5.65
C GLN A 111 0.88 -4.69 7.11
N ASP A 112 1.89 -4.03 7.68
CA ASP A 112 1.84 -3.47 9.04
C ASP A 112 0.66 -2.51 9.22
N LEU A 113 0.46 -1.67 8.22
CA LEU A 113 -0.65 -0.73 8.14
C LEU A 113 -2.02 -1.43 8.11
N TYR A 114 -2.14 -2.52 7.35
CA TYR A 114 -3.35 -3.34 7.30
C TYR A 114 -3.62 -4.01 8.64
N GLU A 115 -2.60 -4.63 9.24
CA GLU A 115 -2.71 -5.33 10.52
C GLU A 115 -3.12 -4.37 11.64
N THR A 116 -2.53 -3.17 11.68
CA THR A 116 -2.89 -2.11 12.61
C THR A 116 -4.34 -1.66 12.45
N GLU A 117 -4.81 -1.48 11.20
CA GLU A 117 -6.21 -1.10 10.93
C GLU A 117 -7.18 -2.19 11.40
N VAL A 118 -6.86 -3.46 11.14
CA VAL A 118 -7.68 -4.61 11.55
C VAL A 118 -7.74 -4.72 13.07
N GLU A 119 -6.61 -4.56 13.77
CA GLU A 119 -6.55 -4.54 15.23
C GLU A 119 -7.41 -3.40 15.81
N ALA A 120 -7.28 -2.20 15.26
CA ALA A 120 -8.08 -1.05 15.68
C ALA A 120 -9.58 -1.30 15.47
N PHE A 121 -9.97 -1.88 14.33
CA PHE A 121 -11.36 -2.22 14.04
C PHE A 121 -11.91 -3.22 15.06
N HIS A 122 -11.20 -4.31 15.32
CA HIS A 122 -11.63 -5.32 16.30
C HIS A 122 -11.75 -4.75 17.71
N THR A 123 -10.79 -3.93 18.12
CA THR A 123 -10.79 -3.29 19.45
C THR A 123 -12.00 -2.37 19.64
N VAL A 124 -12.41 -1.64 18.60
CA VAL A 124 -13.58 -0.75 18.65
C VAL A 124 -14.89 -1.54 18.63
N THR A 125 -14.96 -2.69 17.95
CA THR A 125 -16.16 -3.55 17.96
C THR A 125 -16.39 -4.28 19.29
N ASP A 126 -15.37 -4.38 20.14
CA ASP A 126 -15.46 -4.97 21.48
C ASP A 126 -15.94 -3.98 22.57
N ILE A 127 -16.29 -2.74 22.20
CA ILE A 127 -16.85 -1.68 23.07
C ILE A 127 -18.35 -1.52 22.82
#